data_AF-A0A6N2LMV4-F1
#
_entry.id   AF-A0A6N2LMV4-F1
#
_cell.length_a   1.000
_cell.length_b   1.000
_cell.length_c   1.000
_cell.angle_alpha   90.00
_cell.angle_beta   90.00
_cell.angle_gamma   90.00
#
_symmetry.space_group_name_H-M   'P 1'
#
loop_
_entity.id
_entity.type
_entity.pdbx_description
1 polymer ?
#
loop_
_entity_poly.entity_id
_entity_poly.type
_entity_poly.pdbx_seq_one_letter_code
_entity_poly.pdbx_strand_id
1 'polypeptide(L)' 'MTKLRLLKIHNVDVSEGPEYLSNELRFLEWHAYPSKSLPACFHPDELVELYMSCSSIENYGMNV' A
#
# COMPACT_ATOMS: atom_id res chain seq x y z
N MET A 1 10.57 -7.87 3.33
CA MET A 1 9.68 -9.04 3.60
C MET A 1 8.94 -9.35 2.30
N THR A 2 9.40 -10.33 1.52
CA THR A 2 8.92 -10.54 0.14
C THR A 2 7.66 -11.39 0.01
N LYS A 3 7.31 -12.19 1.04
CA LYS A 3 6.14 -13.08 1.09
C LYS A 3 5.04 -12.58 2.05
N LEU A 4 4.98 -11.27 2.25
CA LEU A 4 4.05 -10.69 3.22
C LEU A 4 2.65 -10.64 2.60
N ARG A 5 1.66 -11.22 3.28
CA ARG A 5 0.29 -11.35 2.75
C ARG A 5 -0.71 -10.40 3.40
N LEU A 6 -0.38 -9.88 4.58
CA LEU A 6 -1.20 -8.96 5.35
C LEU A 6 -0.30 -7.85 5.89
N LEU A 7 -0.65 -6.61 5.58
CA LEU A 7 -0.02 -5.42 6.17
C LEU A 7 -1.12 -4.51 6.72
N LYS A 8 -1.02 -4.16 8.00
CA LYS A 8 -1.91 -3.22 8.68
C LYS A 8 -1.09 -2.18 9.41
N ILE A 9 -1.25 -0.91 9.04
CA ILE A 9 -0.56 0.23 9.64
C ILE A 9 -1.57 1.29 10.06
N HIS A 10 -1.55 1.61 11.35
CA HIS A 10 -2.47 2.54 12.00
C HIS A 10 -1.70 3.52 12.89
N ASN A 11 -2.12 4.78 12.90
CA ASN A 11 -1.61 5.83 13.80
C ASN A 11 -0.08 5.99 13.76
N VAL A 12 0.54 5.76 12.60
CA VAL A 12 1.96 6.02 12.40
C VAL A 12 2.10 7.32 11.63
N ASP A 13 2.81 8.28 12.22
CA ASP A 13 3.22 9.50 11.53
C ASP A 13 4.55 9.21 10.82
N VAL A 14 4.49 9.02 9.50
CA VAL A 14 5.65 8.75 8.66
C VAL A 14 5.71 9.84 7.60
N SER A 15 6.86 10.50 7.47
CA SER A 15 7.05 11.55 6.47
C SER A 15 7.18 11.01 5.04
N GLU A 16 7.58 9.74 4.89
CA GLU A 16 7.84 9.10 3.60
C GLU A 16 7.17 7.71 3.53
N GLY A 17 6.71 7.35 2.33
CA GLY A 17 6.11 6.03 2.10
C GLY A 17 7.18 4.95 1.89
N PRO A 18 6.78 3.68 1.87
CA PRO A 18 7.69 2.57 1.59
C PRO A 18 8.22 2.63 0.16
N GLU A 19 9.48 2.26 -0.03
CA GLU A 19 10.05 2.03 -1.38
C GLU A 19 9.62 0.67 -1.97
N TYR A 20 9.13 -0.25 -1.14
CA TYR A 20 8.75 -1.60 -1.53
C TYR A 20 7.54 -2.11 -0.75
N LEU A 21 6.61 -2.72 -1.47
CA LEU A 21 5.53 -3.54 -0.93
C LEU A 21 5.63 -4.94 -1.54
N SER A 22 5.28 -5.96 -0.77
CA SER A 22 5.31 -7.35 -1.25
C SER A 22 4.19 -7.58 -2.27
N ASN A 23 4.53 -8.11 -3.44
CA ASN A 23 3.55 -8.50 -4.47
C ASN A 23 2.69 -9.72 -4.06
N GLU A 24 3.00 -10.36 -2.92
CA GLU A 24 2.16 -11.42 -2.33
C GLU A 24 1.10 -10.85 -1.36
N LEU A 25 1.02 -9.52 -1.21
CA LEU A 25 0.03 -8.88 -0.36
C LEU A 25 -1.38 -9.18 -0.87
N ARG A 26 -2.20 -9.68 0.04
CA ARG A 26 -3.63 -9.92 -0.20
C ARG A 26 -4.51 -8.93 0.54
N PHE A 27 -3.99 -8.37 1.63
CA PHE A 27 -4.70 -7.38 2.44
C PHE A 27 -3.74 -6.25 2.82
N LEU A 28 -4.07 -5.04 2.40
CA LEU A 28 -3.30 -3.83 2.70
C LEU A 28 -4.22 -2.80 3.37
N GLU A 29 -3.96 -2.55 4.65
CA GLU A 29 -4.62 -1.51 5.43
C GLU A 29 -3.59 -0.48 5.88
N TRP A 30 -3.68 0.76 5.42
CA TRP A 30 -2.73 1.81 5.78
C TRP A 30 -3.38 3.18 5.88
N HIS A 31 -3.74 3.57 7.10
CA HIS A 31 -4.32 4.89 7.36
C HIS A 31 -3.25 5.99 7.20
N ALA A 32 -3.60 7.09 6.55
CA ALA A 32 -2.70 8.22 6.31
C ALA A 32 -1.42 7.84 5.56
N TYR A 33 -1.53 6.96 4.56
CA TYR A 33 -0.40 6.60 3.69
C TYR A 33 0.21 7.89 3.07
N PRO A 34 1.50 8.17 3.29
CA PRO A 34 2.07 9.50 3.07
C PRO A 34 2.40 9.81 1.60
N SER A 35 2.65 8.77 0.79
CA SER A 35 3.05 8.95 -0.62
C SER A 35 1.86 9.10 -1.56
N LYS A 36 2.07 9.83 -2.65
CA LYS A 36 1.06 10.09 -3.69
C LYS A 36 0.73 8.90 -4.59
N SER A 37 1.60 7.89 -4.58
CA SER A 37 1.45 6.67 -5.34
C SER A 37 1.98 5.48 -4.54
N LEU A 38 1.55 4.28 -4.92
CA LEU A 38 2.17 3.04 -4.48
C LEU A 38 3.58 2.90 -5.10
N PRO A 39 4.46 2.04 -4.54
CA PRO A 39 5.77 1.79 -5.12
C PRO A 39 5.64 1.30 -6.57
N ALA A 40 6.46 1.81 -7.48
CA ALA A 40 6.38 1.45 -8.90
C ALA A 40 6.62 -0.04 -9.19
N CYS A 41 7.31 -0.75 -8.28
CA CYS A 41 7.56 -2.19 -8.37
C CYS A 41 6.47 -3.05 -7.70
N PHE A 42 5.46 -2.43 -7.08
CA PHE A 42 4.35 -3.12 -6.47
C PHE A 42 3.34 -3.54 -7.54
N HIS A 43 3.14 -4.84 -7.68
CA HIS A 43 2.20 -5.45 -8.60
C HIS A 43 1.08 -6.07 -7.74
N PRO A 44 -0.12 -5.44 -7.70
CA PRO A 44 -1.20 -5.85 -6.81
C PRO A 44 -2.06 -6.99 -7.37
N ASP A 45 -1.51 -7.89 -8.20
CA ASP A 45 -2.27 -8.96 -8.87
C ASP A 45 -2.98 -9.90 -7.86
N GLU A 46 -2.38 -10.11 -6.69
CA GLU A 46 -2.90 -10.96 -5.62
C GLU A 46 -3.69 -10.18 -4.55
N LEU A 47 -3.83 -8.86 -4.71
CA LEU A 47 -4.45 -7.99 -3.72
C LEU A 47 -5.97 -8.18 -3.71
N VAL A 48 -6.50 -8.66 -2.58
CA VAL A 48 -7.92 -8.92 -2.39
C VAL A 48 -8.61 -7.69 -1.79
N GLU A 49 -7.97 -7.04 -0.81
CA GLU A 49 -8.52 -5.85 -0.15
C GLU A 49 -7.46 -4.76 0.03
N LEU A 50 -7.91 -3.53 -0.24
CA LEU A 50 -7.14 -2.31 -0.08
C LEU A 50 -7.93 -1.29 0.72
N TYR A 51 -7.41 -0.87 1.87
CA TYR A 51 -7.99 0.17 2.70
C TYR A 51 -6.94 1.21 3.07
N MET A 52 -7.03 2.40 2.49
CA MET A 52 -6.07 3.50 2.70
C MET A 52 -6.80 4.83 2.93
N SER A 53 -7.59 4.90 3.99
CA SER A 53 -8.29 6.12 4.35
C SER A 53 -7.32 7.23 4.76
N CYS A 54 -7.72 8.48 4.46
CA CYS A 54 -6.91 9.68 4.71
C CYS A 54 -5.52 9.66 4.05
N SER A 55 -5.31 8.84 3.02
CA SER A 55 -4.04 8.78 2.30
C SER A 55 -3.86 9.94 1.34
N SER A 56 -2.60 10.21 0.99
CA SER A 56 -2.20 11.20 -0.01
C SER A 56 -2.25 10.68 -1.45
N ILE A 57 -2.80 9.47 -1.69
CA ILE A 57 -2.77 8.84 -3.01
C ILE A 57 -3.61 9.62 -4.01
N GLU A 58 -2.97 10.04 -5.10
CA GLU A 58 -3.61 10.76 -6.22
C GLU A 58 -3.90 9.81 -7.39
N ASN A 59 -3.13 8.71 -7.50
CA ASN A 59 -3.31 7.69 -8.53
C ASN A 59 -3.04 6.30 -7.95
N TYR A 60 -4.01 5.40 -8.08
CA TYR A 60 -3.90 4.03 -7.60
C TYR A 60 -3.05 3.14 -8.52
N GLY A 61 -2.81 3.54 -9.78
CA GLY A 61 -2.08 2.73 -10.76
C GLY A 61 -2.75 1.39 -11.08
N MET A 62 -3.98 1.19 -10.61
CA MET A 62 -4.79 0.01 -10.80
C MET A 62 -5.50 0.13 -12.16
N ASN A 63 -5.10 -0.68 -13.15
CA ASN A 63 -5.96 -0.91 -14.31
C ASN A 63 -7.11 -1.81 -13.83
N VAL A 64 -8.28 -1.22 -13.60
CA VAL A 64 -9.55 -1.96 -13.40
C VAL A 64 -10.11 -2.46 -14.72
#